data_AF-A0A1M6HT51-F1
#
_entry.id   AF-A0A1M6HT51-F1
#
_cell.length_a   1.000
_cell.length_b   1.000
_cell.length_c   1.000
_cell.angle_alpha   90.00
_cell.angle_beta   90.00
_cell.angle_gamma   90.00
#
_symmetry.space_group_name_H-M   'P 1'
#
loop_
_entity.id
_entity.type
_entity.pdbx_description
1 polymer ?
#
loop_
_entity_poly.entity_id
_entity_poly.type
_entity_poly.pdbx_seq_one_letter_code
_entity_poly.pdbx_strand_id
1 'polypeptide(L)'
;MNKVIIECDELIDGYELNKDSILKQLQFMKIDKGTESFITAYDDDFRYTLIGEIKGNKVFLTNIIKAAAYKEMDNTDLYEFIKYEFIKKV
;
A
#
# COMPACT_ATOMS: atom_id res chain seq x y z
N MET A 1 11.13 6.09 -17.23
CA MET A 1 10.61 4.75 -16.88
C MET A 1 11.42 4.25 -15.71
N ASN A 2 10.77 4.00 -14.58
CA ASN A 2 11.45 3.58 -13.36
C ASN A 2 11.84 2.11 -13.48
N LYS A 3 13.00 1.73 -12.97
CA LYS A 3 13.38 0.32 -12.85
C LYS A 3 12.84 -0.23 -11.54
N VAL A 4 11.88 -1.15 -11.61
CA VAL A 4 11.28 -1.78 -10.42
C VAL A 4 12.06 -3.05 -10.07
N ILE A 5 12.34 -3.24 -8.79
CA ILE A 5 12.95 -4.42 -8.18
C ILE A 5 12.00 -4.92 -7.10
N ILE A 6 11.72 -6.21 -7.08
CA ILE A 6 10.86 -6.83 -6.08
C ILE A 6 11.74 -7.69 -5.19
N GLU A 7 11.76 -7.39 -3.90
CA GLU A 7 12.55 -8.11 -2.91
C GLU A 7 11.69 -9.07 -2.06
N CYS A 8 10.36 -8.97 -2.20
CA CYS A 8 9.39 -9.78 -1.46
C CYS A 8 8.59 -10.74 -2.37
N ASP A 9 9.27 -11.37 -3.34
CA ASP A 9 8.63 -12.29 -4.29
C ASP A 9 7.86 -13.43 -3.58
N GLU A 10 8.38 -13.94 -2.46
CA GLU A 10 7.70 -14.96 -1.65
C GLU A 10 6.33 -14.50 -1.10
N LEU A 11 6.16 -13.21 -0.78
CA LEU A 11 4.87 -12.66 -0.34
C LEU A 11 3.91 -12.50 -1.52
N ILE A 12 4.41 -12.17 -2.71
CA ILE A 12 3.57 -12.11 -3.93
C ILE A 12 3.01 -13.49 -4.21
N ASP A 13 3.86 -14.51 -4.19
CA ASP A 13 3.45 -15.90 -4.42
C ASP A 13 2.52 -16.39 -3.31
N GLY A 14 2.86 -16.11 -2.04
CA GLY A 14 2.07 -16.55 -0.88
C GLY A 14 0.68 -15.90 -0.78
N TYR A 15 0.52 -14.69 -1.31
CA TYR A 15 -0.78 -14.00 -1.39
C TYR A 15 -1.46 -14.15 -2.75
N GLU A 16 -0.86 -14.86 -3.69
CA GLU A 16 -1.36 -15.07 -5.06
C GLU A 16 -1.63 -13.73 -5.79
N LEU A 17 -0.74 -12.74 -5.61
CA LEU A 17 -0.89 -11.41 -6.20
C LEU A 17 -0.38 -11.36 -7.64
N ASN A 18 -0.96 -10.49 -8.47
CA ASN A 18 -0.52 -10.33 -9.84
C ASN A 18 0.75 -9.47 -9.92
N LYS A 19 1.89 -10.14 -10.12
CA LYS A 19 3.21 -9.51 -10.25
C LYS A 19 3.25 -8.47 -11.38
N ASP A 20 2.60 -8.72 -12.52
CA ASP A 20 2.60 -7.78 -13.65
C ASP A 20 1.78 -6.52 -13.33
N SER A 21 0.66 -6.66 -12.62
CA SER A 21 -0.11 -5.51 -12.12
C SER A 21 0.72 -4.65 -11.18
N ILE A 22 1.40 -5.27 -10.22
CA ILE A 22 2.30 -4.57 -9.27
C ILE A 22 3.41 -3.84 -10.04
N LEU A 23 4.07 -4.52 -10.99
CA LEU A 23 5.13 -3.91 -11.79
C LEU A 23 4.62 -2.70 -12.57
N LYS A 24 3.44 -2.82 -13.19
CA LYS A 24 2.81 -1.73 -13.94
C LYS A 24 2.51 -0.56 -13.02
N GLN A 25 1.85 -0.79 -11.89
CA GLN A 25 1.51 0.24 -10.91
C GLN A 25 2.77 1.00 -10.45
N LEU A 26 3.82 0.29 -10.03
CA LEU A 26 5.05 0.89 -9.52
C LEU A 26 5.87 1.60 -10.61
N GLN A 27 5.79 1.18 -11.88
CA GLN A 27 6.40 1.88 -13.01
C GLN A 27 5.73 3.22 -13.32
N PHE A 28 4.42 3.34 -13.08
CA PHE A 28 3.64 4.56 -13.31
C PHE A 28 3.60 5.50 -12.10
N MET A 29 4.12 5.08 -10.95
CA MET A 29 4.20 5.92 -9.76
C MET A 29 5.02 7.18 -10.04
N LYS A 30 4.45 8.35 -9.74
CA LYS A 30 5.18 9.62 -9.81
C LYS A 30 6.20 9.64 -8.67
N ILE A 31 7.47 9.76 -9.03
CA ILE A 31 8.56 9.90 -8.08
C ILE A 31 8.86 11.38 -7.93
N ASP A 32 8.53 11.94 -6.77
CA ASP A 32 8.92 13.30 -6.43
C ASP A 32 10.39 13.35 -5.99
N LYS A 33 11.06 14.48 -6.28
CA LYS A 33 12.44 14.68 -5.84
C LYS A 33 12.48 14.75 -4.31
N GLY A 34 13.21 13.81 -3.70
CA GLY A 34 13.38 13.73 -2.25
C GLY A 34 12.52 12.67 -1.57
N THR A 35 11.65 11.97 -2.30
CA THR A 35 10.94 10.81 -1.76
C THR A 35 11.88 9.60 -1.68
N GLU A 36 12.14 9.11 -0.48
CA GLU A 36 13.01 7.94 -0.24
C GLU A 36 12.21 6.65 -0.03
N SER A 37 10.96 6.76 0.40
CA SER A 37 10.07 5.63 0.67
C SER A 37 8.65 5.90 0.20
N PHE A 38 7.89 4.83 -0.05
CA PHE A 38 6.49 4.90 -0.44
C PHE A 38 5.65 3.85 0.29
N ILE A 39 4.39 4.20 0.49
CA ILE A 39 3.33 3.31 0.97
C ILE A 39 2.14 3.57 0.05
N THR A 40 1.62 2.53 -0.60
CA THR A 40 0.48 2.67 -1.50
C THR A 40 -0.40 1.43 -1.46
N ALA A 41 -1.70 1.59 -1.69
CA ALA A 41 -2.61 0.45 -1.84
C ALA A 41 -2.33 -0.27 -3.15
N TYR A 42 -2.50 -1.58 -3.20
CA TYR A 42 -2.44 -2.34 -4.44
C TYR A 42 -3.70 -2.07 -5.28
N ASP A 43 -3.52 -1.73 -6.56
CA ASP A 43 -4.60 -1.25 -7.41
C ASP A 43 -5.71 -2.30 -7.65
N ASP A 44 -5.36 -3.60 -7.71
CA ASP A 44 -6.35 -4.66 -7.96
C ASP A 44 -7.09 -5.11 -6.68
N ASP A 45 -6.49 -4.91 -5.50
CA ASP A 45 -7.13 -5.18 -4.21
C ASP A 45 -6.56 -4.26 -3.12
N PHE A 46 -7.35 -3.27 -2.73
CA PHE A 46 -7.01 -2.25 -1.74
C PHE A 46 -6.70 -2.83 -0.34
N ARG A 47 -7.01 -4.09 -0.08
CA ARG A 47 -6.67 -4.78 1.17
C ARG A 47 -5.19 -5.08 1.28
N TYR A 48 -4.44 -4.98 0.19
CA TYR A 48 -2.98 -5.11 0.21
C TYR A 48 -2.32 -3.74 0.11
N THR A 49 -1.33 -3.52 0.96
CA THR A 49 -0.49 -2.33 0.96
C THR A 49 0.91 -2.71 0.48
N LEU A 50 1.36 -2.03 -0.57
CA LEU A 50 2.71 -2.12 -1.12
C LEU A 50 3.60 -1.10 -0.42
N ILE A 51 4.72 -1.56 0.13
CA ILE A 51 5.69 -0.72 0.84
C ILE A 51 7.04 -0.88 0.19
N GLY A 52 7.73 0.23 -0.01
CA GLY A 52 9.02 0.18 -0.66
C GLY A 52 9.83 1.46 -0.57
N GLU A 53 10.98 1.42 -1.24
CA GLU A 53 11.97 2.47 -1.26
C GLU A 53 12.21 2.97 -2.67
N ILE A 54 12.62 4.24 -2.78
CA ILE A 54 12.98 4.87 -4.04
C ILE A 54 14.42 5.34 -3.93
N LYS A 55 15.27 4.87 -4.84
CA LYS A 55 16.69 5.25 -4.90
C LYS A 55 17.03 5.70 -6.31
N GLY A 56 17.00 7.02 -6.51
CA GLY A 56 17.17 7.63 -7.82
C GLY A 56 16.03 7.26 -8.76
N ASN A 57 16.31 6.51 -9.83
CA ASN A 57 15.31 6.05 -10.80
C ASN A 57 14.85 4.59 -10.56
N LYS A 58 15.24 3.99 -9.44
CA LYS A 58 14.89 2.63 -9.05
C LYS A 58 13.84 2.64 -7.96
N VAL A 59 12.88 1.73 -8.06
CA VAL A 59 11.82 1.49 -7.08
C VAL A 59 12.02 0.07 -6.55
N PHE A 60 12.05 -0.09 -5.24
CA PHE A 60 12.22 -1.37 -4.56
C PHE A 60 10.95 -1.67 -3.80
N LEU A 61 10.24 -2.74 -4.16
CA LEU A 61 9.14 -3.26 -3.35
C LEU A 61 9.73 -4.18 -2.29
N THR A 62 9.69 -3.75 -1.04
CA THR A 62 10.36 -4.41 0.08
C THR A 62 9.38 -5.20 0.95
N ASN A 63 8.09 -4.82 0.96
CA ASN A 63 7.09 -5.51 1.76
C ASN A 63 5.67 -5.40 1.19
N ILE A 64 4.82 -6.34 1.57
CA ILE A 64 3.39 -6.37 1.28
C ILE A 64 2.63 -6.68 2.57
N ILE A 65 1.72 -5.80 2.97
CA ILE A 65 0.88 -5.99 4.15
C ILE A 65 -0.55 -6.26 3.71
N LYS A 66 -1.12 -7.39 4.14
CA LYS A 66 -2.54 -7.70 3.99
C LYS A 66 -3.32 -7.15 5.19
N ALA A 67 -4.43 -6.46 4.92
CA ALA A 67 -5.33 -5.98 5.96
C ALA A 67 -5.92 -7.15 6.77
N ALA A 68 -5.86 -7.04 8.09
CA ALA A 68 -6.43 -8.05 8.99
C ALA A 68 -7.97 -8.06 8.97
N ALA A 69 -8.58 -6.89 8.75
CA ALA A 69 -10.01 -6.71 8.62
C ALA A 69 -10.30 -5.49 7.74
N TYR A 70 -11.48 -5.47 7.13
CA TYR A 70 -12.00 -4.34 6.37
C TYR A 70 -13.46 -4.11 6.78
N LYS A 71 -13.80 -2.83 7.00
CA LYS A 71 -15.16 -2.38 7.23
C LYS A 71 -15.43 -1.19 6.32
N GLU A 72 -16.44 -1.32 5.49
CA GLU A 72 -16.98 -0.18 4.74
C GLU A 72 -17.70 0.75 5.72
N MET A 73 -17.40 2.05 5.65
CA MET A 73 -17.94 3.06 6.55
C MET A 73 -18.25 4.30 5.74
N ASP A 74 -19.45 4.84 5.90
CA ASP A 74 -19.77 6.17 5.41
C ASP A 74 -19.31 7.27 6.40
N ASN A 75 -19.54 8.55 6.05
CA ASN A 75 -19.14 9.67 6.92
C ASN A 75 -19.91 9.68 8.26
N THR A 76 -21.12 9.12 8.30
CA THR A 76 -21.94 9.01 9.51
C THR A 76 -21.35 7.93 10.41
N ASP A 77 -21.04 6.76 9.86
CA ASP A 77 -20.36 5.67 10.55
C ASP A 77 -19.02 6.12 11.11
N LEU A 78 -18.25 6.89 10.33
CA LEU A 78 -16.96 7.44 10.75
C LEU A 78 -17.13 8.45 11.89
N TYR A 79 -18.09 9.36 11.79
CA TYR A 79 -18.40 10.33 12.84
C TYR A 79 -18.77 9.62 14.15
N GLU A 80 -19.66 8.64 14.09
CA GLU A 80 -20.07 7.87 15.26
C GLU A 80 -18.89 7.04 15.82
N PHE A 81 -18.10 6.37 14.98
CA PHE A 81 -16.92 5.63 15.44
C PHE A 81 -15.93 6.51 16.20
N ILE A 82 -15.57 7.68 15.65
CA ILE A 82 -14.66 8.63 16.31
C ILE A 82 -15.27 9.12 17.63
N LYS A 83 -16.55 9.46 17.63
CA LYS A 83 -17.28 9.91 18.82
C LYS A 83 -17.26 8.85 19.93
N TYR A 84 -17.51 7.58 19.61
CA TYR A 84 -17.54 6.51 20.60
C TYR A 84 -16.14 6.13 21.13
N GLU A 85 -15.12 6.10 20.26
CA GLU A 85 -13.76 5.67 20.62
C GLU A 85 -12.94 6.78 21.32
N PHE A 86 -13.17 8.06 21.00
CA PHE A 86 -12.41 9.16 21.57
C PHE A 86 -13.09 9.87 22.76
N ILE A 87 -14.43 9.88 22.85
CA ILE A 87 -15.14 10.63 23.92
C ILE A 87 -15.29 9.81 25.21
N LYS A 88 -15.19 8.48 25.16
CA LYS A 88 -15.26 7.62 26.37
C LYS A 88 -13.94 7.50 27.16
N LYS A 89 -12.86 8.15 26.71
CA LYS A 89 -11.55 8.17 27.40
C LYS A 89 -11.30 9.42 28.26
N VAL A 90 -12.31 10.25 28.51
CA VAL A 90 -12.24 11.40 29.44
C VAL A 90 -13.16 11.18 30.63
#